data_AF-A0A9D3V1P7-F1
#
_entry.id   AF-A0A9D3V1P7-F1
#
_cell.length_a   1.000
_cell.length_b   1.000
_cell.length_c   1.000
_cell.angle_alpha   90.00
_cell.angle_beta   90.00
_cell.angle_gamma   90.00
#
_symmetry.space_group_name_H-M   'P 1'
#
loop_
_entity.id
_entity.type
_entity.pdbx_description
1 polymer ?
#
loop_
_entity_poly.entity_id
_entity_poly.type
_entity_poly.pdbx_seq_one_letter_code
_entity_poly.pdbx_strand_id
1 'polypeptide(L)'
;MDGASFFHAFSSCLEIVNGSSSLSKPPAFQRCFLNNNTTDDFHTIRIPNSYIKQIANEADDAPSGVKVRVFHFSKEIIAKLKEKSNAEVGINVEISSLQALLCHLWRSIVRNKKIDPDQETSYCLLIDARKRIRGLSEAYFGNALQIEIVTMKVKELLDNGLGNAAWQMNKVVASCNEEKLRNFFECGKRCPKLTRLSNLAPNIAVVTSGSPRLDIYGGDTGLGRPVAIRSGPGNKFDGRATVQSGKEDGSIDIEVCLPVETFEAMEKDKEIMDTVSTKS
;
A
#
# COMPACT_ATOMS: atom_id res chain seq x y z
N MET A 1 11.96 -1.00 -8.61
CA MET A 1 12.07 -1.78 -7.36
C MET A 1 10.90 -1.38 -6.47
N ASP A 2 10.32 -2.31 -5.73
CA ASP A 2 9.20 -2.02 -4.83
C ASP A 2 9.70 -1.63 -3.43
N GLY A 3 8.78 -1.29 -2.52
CA GLY A 3 9.13 -0.91 -1.15
C GLY A 3 9.91 -1.99 -0.39
N ALA A 4 9.57 -3.27 -0.57
CA ALA A 4 10.29 -4.37 0.05
C ALA A 4 11.75 -4.43 -0.42
N SER A 5 11.98 -4.33 -1.73
CA SER A 5 13.34 -4.28 -2.29
C SER A 5 14.09 -3.03 -1.85
N PHE A 6 13.40 -1.89 -1.71
CA PHE A 6 14.02 -0.63 -1.30
C PHE A 6 14.56 -0.72 0.12
N PHE A 7 13.74 -1.17 1.07
CA PHE A 7 14.21 -1.34 2.45
C PHE A 7 15.24 -2.46 2.57
N HIS A 8 15.16 -3.50 1.76
CA HIS A 8 16.21 -4.51 1.70
C HIS A 8 17.56 -3.92 1.22
N ALA A 9 17.56 -3.10 0.18
CA ALA A 9 18.75 -2.34 -0.22
C ALA A 9 19.25 -1.44 0.91
N PHE A 10 18.36 -0.70 1.54
CA PHE A 10 18.71 0.21 2.63
C PHE A 10 19.37 -0.53 3.80
N SER A 11 18.77 -1.62 4.28
CA SER A 11 19.36 -2.48 5.32
C SER A 11 20.72 -3.05 4.90
N SER A 12 20.85 -3.47 3.63
CA SER A 12 22.14 -3.99 3.11
C SER A 12 23.22 -2.90 3.12
N CYS A 13 22.89 -1.66 2.76
CA CYS A 13 23.81 -0.53 2.85
C CYS A 13 24.22 -0.24 4.30
N LEU A 14 23.29 -0.34 5.26
CA LEU A 14 23.61 -0.16 6.67
C LEU A 14 24.56 -1.24 7.18
N GLU A 15 24.39 -2.50 6.79
CA GLU A 15 25.33 -3.57 7.14
C GLU A 15 26.74 -3.28 6.60
N ILE A 16 26.86 -2.82 5.35
CA ILE A 16 28.15 -2.48 4.73
C ILE A 16 28.81 -1.32 5.47
N VAL A 17 28.07 -0.24 5.75
CA VAL A 17 28.58 0.94 6.45
C VAL A 17 29.00 0.61 7.89
N ASN A 18 28.31 -0.33 8.53
CA ASN A 18 28.66 -0.84 9.86
C ASN A 18 29.79 -1.89 9.83
N GLY A 19 30.47 -2.07 8.70
CA GLY A 19 31.68 -2.90 8.59
C GLY A 19 31.42 -4.39 8.36
N SER A 20 30.21 -4.79 7.98
CA SER A 20 29.94 -6.19 7.66
C SER A 20 30.69 -6.61 6.40
N SER A 21 31.41 -7.74 6.48
CA SER A 21 32.12 -8.34 5.33
C SER A 21 31.18 -9.10 4.37
N SER A 22 29.94 -9.35 4.78
CA SER A 22 28.95 -10.10 3.99
C SER A 22 27.53 -9.69 4.38
N LEU A 23 26.62 -9.65 3.42
CA LEU A 23 25.21 -9.33 3.68
C LEU A 23 24.50 -10.49 4.36
N SER A 24 23.77 -10.21 5.44
CA SER A 24 22.93 -11.16 6.17
C SER A 24 21.87 -11.81 5.27
N LYS A 25 21.33 -11.02 4.34
CA LYS A 25 20.35 -11.44 3.34
C LYS A 25 20.80 -10.93 1.96
N PRO A 26 21.56 -11.72 1.17
CA PRO A 26 21.96 -11.31 -0.17
C PRO A 26 20.75 -11.08 -1.10
N PRO A 27 20.75 -10.05 -1.95
CA PRO A 27 19.68 -9.83 -2.91
C PRO A 27 19.60 -10.95 -3.95
N ALA A 28 18.39 -11.41 -4.23
CA ALA A 28 18.12 -12.39 -5.27
C ALA A 28 17.55 -11.69 -6.51
N PHE A 29 18.10 -11.97 -7.69
CA PHE A 29 17.64 -11.33 -8.94
C PHE A 29 16.81 -12.27 -9.82
N GLN A 30 16.69 -13.54 -9.44
CA GLN A 30 15.99 -14.55 -10.23
C GLN A 30 14.48 -14.27 -10.29
N ARG A 31 13.94 -14.18 -11.51
CA ARG A 31 12.50 -13.99 -11.77
C ARG A 31 11.82 -15.34 -12.04
N CYS A 32 11.52 -16.10 -10.98
CA CYS A 32 10.94 -17.45 -11.10
C CYS A 32 9.47 -17.49 -11.61
N PHE A 33 8.86 -16.33 -11.86
CA PHE A 33 7.52 -16.19 -12.42
C PHE A 33 7.51 -15.91 -13.93
N LEU A 34 8.69 -15.78 -14.56
CA LEU A 34 8.82 -15.72 -16.00
C LEU A 34 9.24 -17.09 -16.51
N ASN A 35 8.51 -17.67 -17.46
CA ASN A 35 8.88 -18.97 -18.03
C ASN A 35 10.29 -18.92 -18.66
N ASN A 36 11.15 -19.84 -18.22
CA ASN A 36 12.54 -19.99 -18.67
C ASN A 36 12.70 -20.68 -20.04
N ASN A 37 11.60 -20.99 -20.74
CA ASN A 37 11.62 -21.80 -21.97
C ASN A 37 11.99 -21.01 -23.25
N THR A 38 12.46 -19.77 -23.11
CA THR A 38 12.96 -18.99 -24.25
C THR A 38 14.43 -18.70 -24.04
N THR A 39 15.25 -19.16 -24.97
CA THR A 39 16.69 -18.87 -25.16
C THR A 39 17.03 -17.38 -25.35
N ASP A 40 16.13 -16.48 -24.98
CA ASP A 40 16.34 -15.05 -24.96
C ASP A 40 16.91 -14.69 -23.58
N ASP A 41 18.24 -14.58 -23.51
CA ASP A 41 19.05 -14.17 -22.34
C ASP A 41 18.68 -12.78 -21.78
N PHE A 42 17.67 -12.11 -22.34
CA PHE A 42 17.21 -10.80 -21.92
C PHE A 42 15.71 -10.79 -21.67
N HIS A 43 15.33 -10.80 -20.38
CA HIS A 43 13.98 -10.53 -19.89
C HIS A 43 13.52 -9.07 -20.09
N THR A 44 13.87 -8.45 -21.22
CA THR A 44 13.63 -7.04 -21.52
C THR A 44 12.18 -6.84 -21.96
N ILE A 45 11.42 -6.12 -21.15
CA ILE A 45 10.08 -5.65 -21.52
C ILE A 45 10.27 -4.50 -22.53
N ARG A 46 9.87 -4.72 -23.78
CA ARG A 46 9.92 -3.68 -24.82
C ARG A 46 8.73 -2.73 -24.66
N ILE A 47 9.00 -1.51 -24.20
CA ILE A 47 7.98 -0.46 -24.07
C ILE A 47 7.81 0.22 -25.44
N PRO A 48 6.59 0.25 -26.01
CA PRO A 48 6.34 0.96 -27.26
C PRO A 48 6.67 2.46 -27.16
N ASN A 49 7.29 3.02 -28.20
CA ASN A 49 7.61 4.46 -28.26
C ASN A 49 6.38 5.37 -28.12
N SER A 50 5.19 4.88 -28.48
CA SER A 50 3.93 5.60 -28.25
C SER A 50 3.68 5.89 -26.78
N TYR A 51 4.07 4.99 -25.86
CA TYR A 51 3.95 5.22 -24.42
C TYR A 51 4.94 6.25 -23.90
N ILE A 52 6.15 6.30 -24.47
CA ILE A 52 7.13 7.34 -24.09
C ILE A 52 6.58 8.73 -24.46
N LYS A 53 5.98 8.86 -25.66
CA LYS A 53 5.31 10.10 -26.08
C LYS A 53 4.12 10.44 -25.19
N GLN A 54 3.33 9.43 -24.80
CA GLN A 54 2.22 9.60 -23.87
C GLN A 54 2.71 10.15 -22.51
N ILE A 55 3.74 9.56 -21.91
CA ILE A 55 4.31 10.02 -20.62
C ILE A 55 4.82 11.46 -20.74
N ALA A 56 5.55 11.79 -21.80
CA ALA A 56 6.14 13.11 -21.99
C ALA A 56 5.08 14.21 -22.19
N ASN A 57 3.97 13.89 -22.87
CA ASN A 57 2.87 14.82 -23.09
C ASN A 57 1.92 14.95 -21.89
N GLU A 58 1.99 14.01 -20.94
CA GLU A 58 1.12 13.91 -19.77
C GLU A 58 1.89 14.15 -18.45
N ALA A 59 3.12 14.67 -18.53
CA ALA A 59 4.00 14.94 -17.38
C ALA A 59 3.56 16.14 -16.52
N ASP A 60 2.51 16.85 -16.92
CA ASP A 60 1.86 17.89 -16.14
C ASP A 60 0.45 17.45 -15.76
N ASP A 61 0.33 17.00 -14.51
CA ASP A 61 -0.86 17.20 -13.69
C ASP A 61 -0.38 17.05 -12.25
N ALA A 62 0.26 18.10 -11.72
CA ALA A 62 0.38 18.26 -10.28
C ALA A 62 -0.90 18.94 -9.80
N PRO A 63 -1.83 18.27 -9.08
CA PRO A 63 -2.78 19.01 -8.29
C PRO A 63 -2.01 19.53 -7.07
N SER A 64 -1.43 20.72 -7.22
CA SER A 64 -0.89 21.51 -6.11
C SER A 64 -2.06 22.00 -5.25
N GLY A 65 -2.49 21.16 -4.32
CA GLY A 65 -3.58 21.50 -3.39
C GLY A 65 -3.70 20.57 -2.18
N VAL A 66 -3.00 19.43 -2.20
CA VAL A 66 -3.02 18.50 -1.06
C VAL A 66 -2.00 18.89 0.00
N LYS A 67 -2.34 18.63 1.26
CA LYS A 67 -1.40 18.64 2.38
C LYS A 67 -1.06 17.21 2.78
N VAL A 68 0.04 17.06 3.50
CA VAL A 68 0.48 15.78 4.06
C VAL A 68 0.23 15.82 5.56
N ARG A 69 -0.42 14.79 6.10
CA ARG A 69 -0.55 14.59 7.55
C ARG A 69 -0.22 13.15 7.90
N VAL A 70 0.30 12.94 9.10
CA VAL A 70 0.60 11.60 9.62
C VAL A 70 -0.35 11.30 10.75
N PHE A 71 -1.11 10.22 10.60
CA PHE A 71 -1.98 9.69 11.64
C PHE A 71 -1.26 8.52 12.32
N HIS A 72 -1.14 8.62 13.64
CA HIS A 72 -0.57 7.56 14.47
C HIS A 72 -1.70 6.74 15.07
N PHE A 73 -1.61 5.41 14.93
CA PHE A 73 -2.53 4.46 15.52
C PHE A 73 -1.76 3.53 16.46
N SER A 74 -2.08 3.60 17.75
CA SER A 74 -1.50 2.70 18.75
C SER A 74 -1.94 1.26 18.53
N LYS A 75 -1.18 0.32 19.10
CA LYS A 75 -1.46 -1.12 19.07
C LYS A 75 -2.87 -1.42 19.62
N GLU A 76 -3.28 -0.73 20.67
CA GLU A 76 -4.58 -0.91 21.33
C GLU A 76 -5.73 -0.47 20.44
N ILE A 77 -5.61 0.67 19.76
CA ILE A 77 -6.61 1.12 18.79
C ILE A 77 -6.72 0.13 17.64
N ILE A 78 -5.59 -0.31 17.09
CA ILE A 78 -5.56 -1.28 15.99
C ILE A 78 -6.23 -2.59 16.40
N ALA A 79 -5.99 -3.06 17.62
CA ALA A 79 -6.63 -4.24 18.17
C ALA A 79 -8.15 -4.07 18.30
N LYS A 80 -8.62 -2.92 18.82
CA LYS A 80 -10.07 -2.60 18.91
C LYS A 80 -10.74 -2.56 17.54
N LEU A 81 -10.09 -1.94 16.55
CA LEU A 81 -10.60 -1.93 15.17
C LEU A 81 -10.68 -3.35 14.60
N LYS A 82 -9.64 -4.17 14.79
CA LYS A 82 -9.65 -5.59 14.39
C LYS A 82 -10.81 -6.35 15.05
N GLU A 83 -10.95 -6.22 16.37
CA GLU A 83 -12.00 -6.91 17.13
C GLU A 83 -13.39 -6.52 16.63
N LYS A 84 -13.65 -5.21 16.49
CA LYS A 84 -14.91 -4.69 15.93
C LYS A 84 -15.19 -5.27 14.55
N SER A 85 -14.21 -5.23 13.64
CA SER A 85 -14.40 -5.79 12.29
C SER A 85 -14.71 -7.28 12.31
N ASN A 86 -14.06 -8.08 13.15
CA ASN A 86 -14.31 -9.52 13.21
C ASN A 86 -15.67 -9.85 13.86
N ALA A 87 -16.09 -9.09 14.87
CA ALA A 87 -17.42 -9.25 15.48
C ALA A 87 -18.56 -9.03 14.47
N GLU A 88 -18.35 -8.13 13.50
CA GLU A 88 -19.34 -7.81 12.46
C GLU A 88 -19.38 -8.82 11.29
N VAL A 89 -18.34 -9.64 11.05
CA VAL A 89 -18.20 -10.49 9.83
C VAL A 89 -18.48 -11.99 10.08
N GLY A 90 -18.72 -12.39 11.33
CA GLY A 90 -19.06 -13.76 11.69
C GLY A 90 -17.85 -14.70 11.77
N ILE A 91 -18.10 -15.95 12.18
CA ILE A 91 -17.09 -16.84 12.81
C ILE A 91 -16.05 -17.41 11.81
N ASN A 92 -16.35 -17.44 10.51
CA ASN A 92 -15.52 -18.14 9.51
C ASN A 92 -14.59 -17.23 8.69
N VAL A 93 -14.47 -15.96 9.06
CA VAL A 93 -13.62 -14.99 8.37
C VAL A 93 -12.74 -14.30 9.38
N GLU A 94 -11.43 -14.33 9.17
CA GLU A 94 -10.51 -13.50 9.95
C GLU A 94 -10.11 -12.25 9.18
N ILE A 95 -10.55 -11.10 9.69
CA ILE A 95 -10.11 -9.78 9.26
C ILE A 95 -8.80 -9.44 9.95
N SER A 96 -7.77 -9.12 9.17
CA SER A 96 -6.47 -8.68 9.70
C SER A 96 -6.53 -7.25 10.25
N SER A 97 -5.65 -6.94 11.20
CA SER A 97 -5.47 -5.58 11.74
C SER A 97 -5.27 -4.52 10.67
N LEU A 98 -4.47 -4.84 9.64
CA LEU A 98 -4.22 -3.90 8.55
C LEU A 98 -5.50 -3.67 7.73
N GLN A 99 -6.26 -4.72 7.39
CA GLN A 99 -7.53 -4.56 6.67
C GLN A 99 -8.53 -3.69 7.45
N ALA A 100 -8.68 -3.96 8.75
CA ALA A 100 -9.56 -3.15 9.62
C ALA A 100 -9.13 -1.67 9.63
N LEU A 101 -7.84 -1.40 9.80
CA LEU A 101 -7.30 -0.03 9.83
C LEU A 101 -7.45 0.70 8.48
N LEU A 102 -7.15 0.03 7.36
CA LEU A 102 -7.28 0.63 6.03
C LEU A 102 -8.74 0.92 5.68
N CYS A 103 -9.67 0.04 6.03
CA CYS A 103 -11.10 0.28 5.87
C CYS A 103 -11.61 1.40 6.78
N HIS A 104 -11.08 1.51 8.00
CA HIS A 104 -11.38 2.63 8.89
C HIS A 104 -10.98 3.97 8.28
N LEU A 105 -9.76 4.04 7.73
CA LEU A 105 -9.28 5.22 7.00
C LEU A 105 -10.13 5.52 5.76
N TRP A 106 -10.48 4.49 4.97
CA TRP A 106 -11.33 4.64 3.78
C TRP A 106 -12.67 5.26 4.11
N ARG A 107 -13.38 4.68 5.10
CA ARG A 107 -14.68 5.16 5.57
C ARG A 107 -14.59 6.60 6.05
N SER A 108 -13.53 6.93 6.82
CA SER A 108 -13.29 8.27 7.33
C SER A 108 -13.09 9.28 6.19
N ILE A 109 -12.26 8.98 5.20
CA ILE A 109 -12.02 9.87 4.06
C ILE A 109 -13.29 10.08 3.23
N VAL A 110 -13.98 9.00 2.86
CA VAL A 110 -15.19 9.07 2.03
C VAL A 110 -16.30 9.88 2.71
N ARG A 111 -16.52 9.64 4.00
CA ARG A 111 -17.50 10.38 4.79
C ARG A 111 -17.20 11.88 4.84
N ASN A 112 -15.95 12.25 5.08
CA ASN A 112 -15.54 13.65 5.22
C ASN A 112 -15.46 14.39 3.87
N LYS A 113 -15.36 13.66 2.76
CA LYS A 113 -15.52 14.22 1.41
C LYS A 113 -16.97 14.44 0.98
N LYS A 114 -17.95 13.93 1.74
CA LYS A 114 -19.39 14.05 1.45
C LYS A 114 -19.75 13.64 0.02
N ILE A 115 -19.15 12.54 -0.43
CA ILE A 115 -19.42 11.95 -1.75
C ILE A 115 -20.90 11.49 -1.78
N ASP A 116 -21.53 11.60 -2.95
CA ASP A 116 -22.90 11.14 -3.16
C ASP A 116 -23.07 9.68 -2.70
N PRO A 117 -24.05 9.38 -1.83
CA PRO A 117 -24.30 8.03 -1.31
C PRO A 117 -24.51 6.95 -2.39
N ASP A 118 -25.03 7.32 -3.57
CA ASP A 118 -25.30 6.40 -4.67
C ASP A 118 -24.11 6.20 -5.62
N GLN A 119 -23.05 7.02 -5.50
CA GLN A 119 -21.83 6.85 -6.27
C GLN A 119 -20.99 5.68 -5.77
N GLU A 120 -20.20 5.11 -6.68
CA GLU A 120 -19.13 4.17 -6.34
C GLU A 120 -17.92 4.91 -5.81
N THR A 121 -17.22 4.26 -4.87
CA THR A 121 -15.90 4.65 -4.39
C THR A 121 -15.00 3.42 -4.38
N SER A 122 -13.71 3.63 -4.64
CA SER A 122 -12.74 2.55 -4.72
C SER A 122 -11.54 2.75 -3.79
N TYR A 123 -10.99 1.64 -3.30
CA TYR A 123 -9.74 1.55 -2.55
C TYR A 123 -8.73 0.73 -3.34
N CYS A 124 -7.54 1.29 -3.56
CA CYS A 124 -6.45 0.62 -4.27
C CYS A 124 -5.36 0.13 -3.29
N LEU A 125 -5.03 -1.15 -3.38
CA LEU A 125 -4.03 -1.85 -2.56
C LEU A 125 -2.92 -2.42 -3.44
N LEU A 126 -1.71 -2.47 -2.89
CA LEU A 126 -0.59 -3.21 -3.47
C LEU A 126 -0.29 -4.44 -2.60
N ILE A 127 -0.35 -5.62 -3.20
CA ILE A 127 -0.16 -6.91 -2.54
C ILE A 127 1.22 -7.47 -2.91
N ASP A 128 2.03 -7.78 -1.91
CA ASP A 128 3.33 -8.44 -2.09
C ASP A 128 3.15 -9.90 -2.55
N ALA A 129 3.76 -10.21 -3.69
CA ALA A 129 3.69 -11.52 -4.34
C ALA A 129 4.77 -12.49 -3.81
N ARG A 130 5.80 -12.02 -3.10
CA ARG A 130 6.95 -12.86 -2.67
C ARG A 130 6.53 -14.10 -1.90
N LYS A 131 5.63 -13.96 -0.93
CA LYS A 131 5.12 -15.08 -0.12
C LYS A 131 4.03 -15.91 -0.81
N ARG A 132 3.56 -15.47 -1.97
CA ARG A 132 2.43 -16.07 -2.70
C ARG A 132 2.86 -16.80 -3.97
N ILE A 133 4.09 -16.61 -4.43
CA ILE A 133 4.66 -17.30 -5.58
C ILE A 133 5.67 -18.32 -5.10
N ARG A 134 5.41 -19.61 -5.36
CA ARG A 134 6.32 -20.67 -4.98
C ARG A 134 7.66 -20.51 -5.71
N GLY A 135 8.74 -20.59 -4.95
CA GLY A 135 10.11 -20.46 -5.47
C GLY A 135 10.56 -19.01 -5.69
N LEU A 136 9.75 -18.00 -5.37
CA LEU A 136 10.21 -16.60 -5.34
C LEU A 136 10.90 -16.33 -4.01
N SER A 137 12.14 -15.87 -4.05
CA SER A 137 12.88 -15.54 -2.84
C SER A 137 12.25 -14.35 -2.12
N GLU A 138 12.16 -14.41 -0.79
CA GLU A 138 11.84 -13.23 0.02
C GLU A 138 12.92 -12.13 -0.07
N ALA A 139 14.10 -12.46 -0.59
CA ALA A 139 15.18 -11.53 -0.91
C ALA A 139 15.13 -11.02 -2.36
N TYR A 140 14.05 -11.32 -3.10
CA TYR A 140 13.93 -10.91 -4.49
C TYR A 140 13.98 -9.38 -4.62
N PHE A 141 14.98 -8.91 -5.36
CA PHE A 141 15.36 -7.51 -5.53
C PHE A 141 14.74 -6.94 -6.81
N GLY A 142 13.43 -6.84 -6.84
CA GLY A 142 12.67 -6.36 -7.98
C GLY A 142 11.24 -5.99 -7.60
N ASN A 143 10.45 -5.51 -8.56
CA ASN A 143 9.02 -5.32 -8.31
C ASN A 143 8.32 -6.69 -8.30
N ALA A 144 7.64 -7.03 -7.20
CA ALA A 144 6.80 -8.21 -7.07
C ALA A 144 5.49 -7.83 -6.36
N LEU A 145 4.75 -6.90 -6.97
CA LEU A 145 3.49 -6.38 -6.45
C LEU A 145 2.35 -6.63 -7.44
N GLN A 146 1.19 -6.96 -6.90
CA GLN A 146 -0.09 -6.95 -7.60
C GLN A 146 -0.91 -5.75 -7.14
N ILE A 147 -1.51 -5.03 -8.09
CA ILE A 147 -2.49 -4.00 -7.76
C ILE A 147 -3.86 -4.67 -7.69
N GLU A 148 -4.58 -4.43 -6.61
CA GLU A 148 -5.96 -4.87 -6.42
C GLU A 148 -6.84 -3.72 -5.98
N ILE A 149 -8.12 -3.79 -6.33
CA ILE A 149 -9.09 -2.72 -6.09
C ILE A 149 -10.31 -3.30 -5.40
N VAL A 150 -10.80 -2.59 -4.39
CA VAL A 150 -12.08 -2.85 -3.74
C VAL A 150 -13.01 -1.70 -4.12
N THR A 151 -14.17 -2.01 -4.71
CA THR A 151 -15.17 -0.99 -5.10
C THR A 151 -16.47 -1.27 -4.37
N MET A 152 -17.09 -0.22 -3.84
CA MET A 152 -18.37 -0.28 -3.12
C MET A 152 -19.17 1.00 -3.40
N LYS A 153 -20.49 0.96 -3.21
CA LYS A 153 -21.26 2.20 -3.13
C LYS A 153 -20.92 2.94 -1.84
N VAL A 154 -20.93 4.27 -1.88
CA VAL A 154 -20.64 5.11 -0.71
C VAL A 154 -21.59 4.77 0.46
N LYS A 155 -22.88 4.64 0.21
CA LYS A 155 -23.85 4.22 1.25
C LYS A 155 -23.52 2.86 1.85
N GLU A 156 -23.15 1.88 1.04
CA GLU A 156 -22.79 0.54 1.52
C GLU A 156 -21.51 0.55 2.35
N LEU A 157 -20.55 1.39 1.99
CA LEU A 157 -19.29 1.57 2.73
C LEU A 157 -19.52 2.22 4.11
N LEU A 158 -20.43 3.20 4.17
CA LEU A 158 -20.66 3.97 5.40
C LEU A 158 -21.65 3.27 6.35
N ASP A 159 -22.73 2.69 5.82
CA ASP A 159 -23.88 2.22 6.60
C ASP A 159 -23.75 0.76 7.06
N ASN A 160 -23.04 -0.10 6.32
CA ASN A 160 -22.97 -1.55 6.61
C ASN A 160 -21.87 -1.94 7.61
N GLY A 161 -21.36 -0.99 8.39
CA GLY A 161 -20.31 -1.24 9.38
C GLY A 161 -18.90 -1.38 8.80
N LEU A 162 -17.91 -1.41 9.70
CA LEU A 162 -16.49 -1.50 9.36
C LEU A 162 -16.14 -2.90 8.84
N GLY A 163 -16.73 -3.94 9.45
CA GLY A 163 -16.54 -5.33 9.12
C GLY A 163 -16.93 -5.66 7.69
N ASN A 164 -18.06 -5.14 7.19
CA ASN A 164 -18.45 -5.39 5.80
C ASN A 164 -17.39 -4.87 4.80
N ALA A 165 -16.91 -3.63 4.98
CA ALA A 165 -15.85 -3.08 4.13
C ALA A 165 -14.56 -3.91 4.23
N ALA A 166 -14.17 -4.30 5.45
CA ALA A 166 -13.00 -5.12 5.69
C ALA A 166 -13.13 -6.53 5.10
N TRP A 167 -14.34 -7.09 5.06
CA TRP A 167 -14.64 -8.37 4.43
C TRP A 167 -14.53 -8.29 2.90
N GLN A 168 -15.05 -7.23 2.27
CA GLN A 168 -14.86 -7.02 0.83
C GLN A 168 -13.36 -6.94 0.48
N MET A 169 -12.60 -6.19 1.27
CA MET A 169 -11.15 -6.11 1.14
C MET A 169 -10.47 -7.47 1.37
N ASN A 170 -10.93 -8.24 2.34
CA ASN A 170 -10.41 -9.58 2.62
C ASN A 170 -10.59 -10.53 1.42
N LYS A 171 -11.78 -10.57 0.82
CA LYS A 171 -12.04 -11.39 -0.38
C LYS A 171 -11.11 -11.03 -1.53
N VAL A 172 -10.90 -9.74 -1.79
CA VAL A 172 -9.99 -9.27 -2.84
C VAL A 172 -8.55 -9.72 -2.55
N VAL A 173 -8.07 -9.55 -1.31
CA VAL A 173 -6.72 -9.98 -0.91
C VAL A 173 -6.55 -11.51 -0.94
N ALA A 174 -7.60 -12.26 -0.60
CA ALA A 174 -7.61 -13.73 -0.67
C ALA A 174 -7.62 -14.24 -2.11
N SER A 175 -8.27 -13.52 -3.04
CA SER A 175 -8.31 -13.88 -4.46
C SER A 175 -6.94 -13.81 -5.15
N CYS A 176 -5.97 -13.09 -4.57
CA CYS A 176 -4.63 -12.93 -5.10
C CYS A 176 -3.77 -14.20 -4.86
N ASN A 177 -4.09 -15.29 -5.55
CA ASN A 177 -3.36 -16.55 -5.47
C ASN A 177 -2.17 -16.61 -6.44
N GLU A 178 -1.38 -17.68 -6.35
CA GLU A 178 -0.19 -17.88 -7.18
C GLU A 178 -0.49 -17.86 -8.69
N GLU A 179 -1.57 -18.52 -9.12
CA GLU A 179 -1.97 -18.59 -10.51
C GLU A 179 -2.28 -17.20 -11.09
N LYS A 180 -3.11 -16.43 -10.38
CA LYS A 180 -3.45 -15.04 -10.75
C LYS A 180 -2.20 -14.17 -10.87
N LEU A 181 -1.26 -14.30 -9.93
CA LEU A 181 -0.01 -13.55 -9.92
C LEU A 181 0.89 -13.92 -11.10
N ARG A 182 1.11 -15.22 -11.35
CA ARG A 182 1.92 -15.68 -12.49
C ARG A 182 1.32 -15.21 -13.82
N ASN A 183 0.00 -15.34 -13.97
CA ASN A 183 -0.70 -14.85 -15.14
C ASN A 183 -0.55 -13.34 -15.31
N PHE A 184 -0.66 -12.56 -14.23
CA PHE A 184 -0.45 -11.11 -14.29
C PHE A 184 0.95 -10.73 -14.79
N PHE A 185 2.00 -11.35 -14.25
CA PHE A 185 3.38 -11.07 -14.67
C PHE A 185 3.67 -11.52 -16.11
N GLU A 186 3.16 -12.68 -16.52
CA GLU A 186 3.27 -13.17 -17.90
C GLU A 186 2.50 -12.28 -18.90
N CYS A 187 1.28 -11.87 -18.56
CA CYS A 187 0.51 -10.92 -19.36
C CYS A 187 1.24 -9.57 -19.49
N GLY A 188 1.79 -9.06 -18.39
CA GLY A 188 2.57 -7.81 -18.40
C GLY A 188 3.84 -7.90 -19.27
N LYS A 189 4.49 -9.06 -19.32
CA LYS A 189 5.62 -9.31 -20.24
C LYS A 189 5.18 -9.28 -21.71
N ARG A 190 4.07 -9.95 -22.03
CA ARG A 190 3.56 -10.06 -23.41
C ARG A 190 2.95 -8.76 -23.93
N CYS A 191 2.26 -8.04 -23.07
CA CYS A 191 1.54 -6.81 -23.40
C CYS A 191 1.79 -5.79 -22.29
N PRO A 192 2.96 -5.11 -22.31
CA PRO A 192 3.21 -4.02 -21.37
C PRO A 192 2.15 -2.94 -21.58
N LYS A 193 1.57 -2.44 -20.49
CA LYS A 193 0.59 -1.35 -20.51
C LYS A 193 1.04 -0.26 -19.55
N LEU A 194 0.97 0.98 -19.98
CA LEU A 194 1.09 2.12 -19.10
C LEU A 194 -0.27 2.39 -18.47
N THR A 195 -0.43 1.99 -17.21
CA THR A 195 -1.70 2.13 -16.50
C THR A 195 -1.69 3.35 -15.60
N ARG A 196 -2.59 4.31 -15.86
CA ARG A 196 -2.88 5.42 -14.96
C ARG A 196 -3.85 5.01 -13.87
N LEU A 197 -3.69 5.61 -12.70
CA LEU A 197 -4.59 5.38 -11.57
C LEU A 197 -6.05 5.69 -11.92
N SER A 198 -6.30 6.78 -12.65
CA SER A 198 -7.64 7.17 -13.14
C SER A 198 -8.31 6.10 -14.01
N ASN A 199 -7.53 5.23 -14.64
CA ASN A 199 -8.03 4.20 -15.56
C ASN A 199 -8.23 2.86 -14.86
N LEU A 200 -7.87 2.75 -13.58
CA LEU A 200 -7.95 1.51 -12.81
C LEU A 200 -9.36 1.25 -12.29
N ALA A 201 -10.03 2.29 -11.80
CA ALA A 201 -11.41 2.23 -11.29
C ALA A 201 -11.99 3.65 -11.19
N PRO A 202 -13.33 3.79 -11.20
CA PRO A 202 -13.97 5.07 -10.89
C PRO A 202 -13.67 5.51 -9.45
N ASN A 203 -13.54 6.82 -9.22
CA ASN A 203 -13.56 7.45 -7.89
C ASN A 203 -12.68 6.76 -6.83
N ILE A 204 -11.42 6.50 -7.15
CA ILE A 204 -10.46 5.93 -6.20
C ILE A 204 -10.22 6.96 -5.08
N ALA A 205 -10.78 6.69 -3.90
CA ALA A 205 -10.69 7.58 -2.75
C ALA A 205 -9.37 7.44 -2.01
N VAL A 206 -8.78 6.23 -2.01
CA VAL A 206 -7.54 5.94 -1.31
C VAL A 206 -6.66 4.99 -2.11
N VAL A 207 -5.37 5.31 -2.19
CA VAL A 207 -4.31 4.44 -2.73
C VAL A 207 -3.28 4.20 -1.64
N THR A 208 -3.21 2.97 -1.15
CA THR A 208 -2.24 2.59 -0.12
C THR A 208 -0.99 1.98 -0.69
N SER A 209 0.14 2.51 -0.23
CA SER A 209 1.47 1.94 -0.44
C SER A 209 2.18 1.75 0.90
N GLY A 210 3.34 1.10 0.89
CA GLY A 210 4.08 0.79 2.11
C GLY A 210 3.47 -0.40 2.85
N SER A 211 4.08 -0.75 3.98
CA SER A 211 3.67 -1.88 4.81
C SER A 211 4.29 -1.75 6.19
N PRO A 212 3.54 -2.06 7.27
CA PRO A 212 4.10 -2.05 8.62
C PRO A 212 5.09 -3.20 8.85
N ARG A 213 5.20 -4.15 7.91
CA ARG A 213 6.16 -5.28 7.97
C ARG A 213 7.54 -4.92 7.46
N LEU A 214 7.70 -3.72 6.89
CA LEU A 214 9.01 -3.22 6.48
C LEU A 214 9.69 -2.74 7.76
N ASP A 215 10.81 -3.35 8.13
CA ASP A 215 11.55 -2.99 9.33
C ASP A 215 12.40 -1.75 9.07
N ILE A 216 11.77 -0.58 9.23
CA ILE A 216 12.40 0.70 8.91
C ILE A 216 13.18 1.27 10.10
N TYR A 217 12.91 0.82 11.33
CA TYR A 217 13.57 1.29 12.55
C TYR A 217 14.69 0.36 13.05
N GLY A 218 14.81 -0.86 12.51
CA GLY A 218 15.73 -1.89 12.99
C GLY A 218 17.21 -1.69 12.66
N GLY A 219 17.57 -0.72 11.83
CA GLY A 219 18.97 -0.45 11.45
C GLY A 219 19.61 0.67 12.26
N ASP A 220 20.83 0.43 12.80
CA ASP A 220 21.69 1.51 13.30
C ASP A 220 22.36 2.20 12.11
N THR A 221 22.21 3.52 12.03
CA THR A 221 22.76 4.36 10.96
C THR A 221 24.18 4.85 11.27
N GLY A 222 24.75 4.49 12.41
CA GLY A 222 25.95 5.12 12.98
C GLY A 222 25.65 6.48 13.64
N LEU A 223 24.45 7.03 13.40
CA LEU A 223 23.88 8.18 14.11
C LEU A 223 22.81 7.74 15.13
N GLY A 224 22.72 6.43 15.40
CA GLY A 224 21.67 5.81 16.19
C GLY A 224 20.46 5.36 15.35
N ARG A 225 19.39 4.97 16.05
CA ARG A 225 18.14 4.48 15.44
C ARG A 225 17.31 5.64 14.87
N PRO A 226 16.62 5.43 13.73
CA PRO A 226 15.71 6.43 13.18
C PRO A 226 14.63 6.89 14.19
N VAL A 227 14.33 8.18 14.22
CA VAL A 227 13.31 8.75 15.12
C VAL A 227 11.94 8.91 14.45
N ALA A 228 11.92 9.04 13.13
CA ALA A 228 10.72 9.16 12.31
C ALA A 228 11.07 8.90 10.83
N ILE A 229 10.06 8.51 10.05
CA ILE A 229 10.18 8.30 8.60
C ILE A 229 9.13 9.16 7.90
N ARG A 230 9.55 9.91 6.88
CA ARG A 230 8.69 10.78 6.08
C ARG A 230 9.01 10.57 4.62
N SER A 231 7.99 10.64 3.77
CA SER A 231 8.23 10.55 2.33
C SER A 231 8.50 11.95 1.74
N GLY A 232 9.35 11.99 0.72
CA GLY A 232 9.71 13.23 0.02
C GLY A 232 8.55 13.85 -0.77
N PRO A 233 8.79 14.94 -1.52
CA PRO A 233 7.73 15.70 -2.20
C PRO A 233 7.12 14.97 -3.40
N GLY A 234 7.73 13.89 -3.89
CA GLY A 234 7.23 13.12 -5.02
C GLY A 234 5.97 12.31 -4.68
N ASN A 235 5.17 12.04 -5.72
CA ASN A 235 4.03 11.12 -5.65
C ASN A 235 2.94 11.51 -4.62
N LYS A 236 2.72 12.83 -4.46
CA LYS A 236 1.69 13.40 -3.58
C LYS A 236 0.46 13.77 -4.41
N PHE A 237 -0.66 13.12 -4.13
CA PHE A 237 -1.94 13.36 -4.79
C PHE A 237 -3.08 13.04 -3.82
N ASP A 238 -4.28 13.50 -4.13
CA ASP A 238 -5.46 13.31 -3.28
C ASP A 238 -5.77 11.81 -3.10
N GLY A 239 -5.84 11.36 -1.85
CA GLY A 239 -6.11 9.97 -1.49
C GLY A 239 -4.85 9.10 -1.37
N ARG A 240 -3.64 9.67 -1.54
CA ARG A 240 -2.41 8.90 -1.30
C ARG A 240 -2.25 8.58 0.18
N ALA A 241 -2.09 7.29 0.51
CA ALA A 241 -1.77 6.81 1.85
C ALA A 241 -0.48 5.96 1.84
N THR A 242 0.44 6.24 2.76
CA THR A 242 1.70 5.49 2.94
C THR A 242 1.75 4.92 4.34
N VAL A 243 1.65 3.60 4.44
CA VAL A 243 1.59 2.85 5.69
C VAL A 243 2.99 2.41 6.09
N GLN A 244 3.31 2.61 7.37
CA GLN A 244 4.62 2.32 7.93
C GLN A 244 4.44 1.77 9.35
N SER A 245 5.41 1.00 9.83
CA SER A 245 5.49 0.70 11.25
C SER A 245 5.64 2.03 12.01
N GLY A 246 4.96 2.16 13.14
CA GLY A 246 5.22 3.25 14.06
C GLY A 246 6.48 2.97 14.88
N LYS A 247 6.93 3.98 15.63
CA LYS A 247 8.12 3.86 16.49
C LYS A 247 7.90 2.85 17.63
N GLU A 248 6.68 2.78 18.14
CA GLU A 248 6.28 1.85 19.21
C GLU A 248 5.89 0.50 18.61
N ASP A 249 6.24 -0.58 19.31
CA ASP A 249 5.93 -1.93 18.84
C ASP A 249 4.42 -2.14 18.62
N GLY A 250 4.07 -2.67 17.45
CA GLY A 250 2.68 -2.90 17.04
C GLY A 250 1.88 -1.65 16.66
N SER A 251 2.45 -0.45 16.74
CA SER A 251 1.82 0.79 16.25
C SER A 251 2.01 0.96 14.74
N ILE A 252 1.14 1.77 14.12
CA ILE A 252 1.20 2.08 12.69
C ILE A 252 1.07 3.58 12.48
N ASP A 253 2.00 4.16 11.71
CA ASP A 253 1.89 5.51 11.17
C ASP A 253 1.35 5.42 9.74
N ILE A 254 0.32 6.22 9.41
CA ILE A 254 -0.17 6.39 8.04
C ILE A 254 0.01 7.84 7.63
N GLU A 255 0.89 8.06 6.65
CA GLU A 255 1.04 9.36 6.01
C GLU A 255 0.01 9.50 4.88
N VAL A 256 -0.89 10.48 5.00
CA VAL A 256 -2.05 10.68 4.12
C VAL A 256 -1.94 12.03 3.42
N CYS A 257 -2.30 12.06 2.13
CA CYS A 257 -2.35 13.28 1.32
C CYS A 257 -3.79 13.57 0.90
N LEU A 258 -4.33 14.71 1.34
CA LEU A 258 -5.70 15.14 1.05
C LEU A 258 -5.78 16.67 0.90
N PRO A 259 -6.81 17.21 0.23
CA PRO A 259 -7.14 18.62 0.28
C PRO A 259 -7.32 19.12 1.72
N VAL A 260 -7.02 20.40 1.95
CA VAL A 260 -7.10 21.02 3.28
C VAL A 260 -8.50 20.87 3.88
N GLU A 261 -9.51 21.08 3.06
CA GLU A 261 -10.93 21.04 3.43
C GLU A 261 -11.34 19.65 3.94
N THR A 262 -10.76 18.59 3.36
CA THR A 262 -11.00 17.22 3.82
C THR A 262 -10.37 16.99 5.19
N PHE A 263 -9.16 17.51 5.42
CA PHE A 263 -8.54 17.41 6.75
C PHE A 263 -9.31 18.20 7.81
N GLU A 264 -9.75 19.42 7.51
CA GLU A 264 -10.55 20.24 8.43
C GLU A 264 -11.89 19.58 8.78
N ALA A 265 -12.49 18.84 7.84
CA ALA A 265 -13.66 18.02 8.11
C ALA A 265 -13.31 16.83 9.03
N MET A 266 -12.23 16.10 8.72
CA MET A 266 -11.77 14.96 9.52
C MET A 266 -11.41 15.35 10.96
N GLU A 267 -10.82 16.53 11.19
CA GLU A 267 -10.51 17.04 12.54
C GLU A 267 -11.76 17.20 13.43
N LYS A 268 -12.94 17.37 12.81
CA LYS A 268 -14.23 17.50 13.50
C LYS A 268 -14.96 16.16 13.62
N ASP A 269 -14.47 15.11 12.97
CA ASP A 269 -15.06 13.77 12.97
C ASP A 269 -14.49 12.93 14.12
N LYS A 270 -15.31 12.70 15.14
CA LYS A 270 -14.93 11.92 16.32
C LYS A 270 -14.57 10.47 15.98
N GLU A 271 -15.16 9.86 14.94
CA GLU A 271 -14.85 8.45 14.63
C GLU A 271 -13.40 8.26 14.21
N ILE A 272 -12.81 9.22 13.50
CA ILE A 272 -11.37 9.19 13.21
C ILE A 272 -10.56 9.76 14.35
N MET A 273 -10.94 10.91 14.93
CA MET A 273 -10.12 11.58 15.94
C MET A 273 -10.01 10.81 17.26
N ASP A 274 -11.02 10.04 17.66
CA ASP A 274 -10.96 9.17 18.86
C ASP A 274 -10.07 7.94 18.64
N THR A 275 -9.67 7.67 17.39
CA THR A 275 -8.79 6.53 17.03
C THR A 275 -7.35 6.96 16.72
N VAL A 276 -7.11 8.25 16.52
CA VAL A 276 -5.76 8.78 16.29
C VAL A 276 -5.16 9.11 17.65
N SER A 277 -4.03 8.51 17.98
CA SER A 277 -3.37 8.84 19.25
C SER A 277 -2.58 10.13 19.07
N THR A 278 -2.71 11.06 20.01
CA THR A 278 -1.80 12.20 20.10
C THR A 278 -0.43 11.67 20.51
N LYS A 279 0.61 11.99 19.74
CA LYS A 279 1.99 11.68 20.15
C LYS A 279 2.26 12.31 21.51
N SER A 280 2.53 11.48 22.52
CA SER A 280 3.12 11.89 23.79
C SER A 280 4.57 12.31 23.60
#